data_AF-A0A950A9A8-F1
#
_entry.id   AF-A0A950A9A8-F1
#
_cell.length_a   1.000
_cell.length_b   1.000
_cell.length_c   1.000
_cell.angle_alpha   90.00
_cell.angle_beta   90.00
_cell.angle_gamma   90.00
#
_symmetry.space_group_name_H-M   'P 1'
#
loop_
_entity.id
_entity.type
_entity.pdbx_description
1 polymer ?
#
loop_
_entity_poly.entity_id
_entity_poly.type
_entity_poly.pdbx_seq_one_letter_code
_entity_poly.pdbx_strand_id
1 'polypeptide(L)'
;AIILAVLGGGFLIYSLRRHDRAGAIFGGSVAVASLAVLALYFDVIQPHAGGRYFVADMYLAHDADLPHGLAMVTQRLTFALEVFVPLLFLPFWSRWLWLAVPGFVEVLASRWPVTYTMGTHYGAVWMPYVLAAFAMGVGAIAAGDAARARLLVKICVGICVLNLIVASPTHWAHYYRLRTARDAALDRIIAQVPANSVAASFDEAYTHMALDPNARIGMYVTPEYFVYDEAYRGATWQADIVPRLAAVVCTGYFVPAASEDGVTLYKRVKGVPDEVYVHARRFPAQCAPFSR
;
A
#
# COMPACT_ATOMS: atom_id res chain seq x y z
N ALA A 1 5.00 -14.00 4.54
CA ALA A 1 4.93 -15.43 4.14
C ALA A 1 6.16 -16.24 4.57
N ILE A 2 7.41 -15.77 4.38
CA ILE A 2 8.63 -16.52 4.78
C ILE A 2 8.61 -16.91 6.26
N ILE A 3 8.38 -15.95 7.17
CA ILE A 3 8.30 -16.20 8.62
C ILE A 3 7.27 -17.30 8.94
N LEU A 4 6.15 -17.30 8.23
CA LEU A 4 5.05 -18.24 8.45
C LEU A 4 5.37 -19.63 7.93
N ALA A 5 6.11 -19.72 6.81
CA ALA A 5 6.65 -20.98 6.33
C ALA A 5 7.59 -21.60 7.39
N VAL A 6 8.47 -20.78 7.99
CA VAL A 6 9.39 -21.22 9.05
C VAL A 6 8.65 -21.62 10.32
N LEU A 7 7.73 -20.78 10.82
CA LEU A 7 6.96 -21.08 12.03
C LEU A 7 6.04 -22.30 11.84
N GLY A 8 5.38 -22.41 10.69
CA GLY A 8 4.55 -23.55 10.32
C GLY A 8 5.37 -24.84 10.24
N GLY A 9 6.53 -24.81 9.58
CA GLY A 9 7.45 -25.94 9.50
C GLY A 9 8.00 -26.36 10.86
N GLY A 10 8.36 -25.39 11.70
CA GLY A 10 8.76 -25.63 13.09
C GLY A 10 7.64 -26.28 13.91
N PHE A 11 6.40 -25.78 13.80
CA PHE A 11 5.25 -26.33 14.51
C PHE A 11 4.86 -27.74 14.00
N LEU A 12 5.01 -28.01 12.71
CA LEU A 12 4.87 -29.35 12.13
C LEU A 12 5.86 -30.32 12.78
N ILE A 13 7.16 -29.99 12.78
CA ILE A 13 8.20 -30.84 13.38
C ILE A 13 7.93 -31.08 14.86
N TYR A 14 7.57 -30.03 15.59
CA TYR A 14 7.21 -30.11 17.00
C TYR A 14 6.03 -31.05 17.26
N SER A 15 4.96 -30.93 16.47
CA SER A 15 3.74 -31.72 16.64
C SER A 15 3.98 -33.19 16.26
N LEU A 16 4.76 -33.46 15.21
CA LEU A 16 5.19 -34.81 14.84
C LEU A 16 5.96 -35.50 15.98
N ARG A 17 6.85 -34.78 16.67
CA ARG A 17 7.59 -35.30 17.83
C ARG A 17 6.70 -35.63 19.03
N ARG A 18 5.51 -35.06 19.11
CA ARG A 18 4.52 -35.32 20.17
C ARG A 18 3.38 -36.24 19.74
N HIS A 19 3.46 -36.78 18.54
CA HIS A 19 2.38 -37.59 17.94
C HIS A 19 1.04 -36.84 17.83
N ASP A 20 1.06 -35.51 17.80
CA ASP A 20 -0.12 -34.69 17.56
C ASP A 20 -0.35 -34.55 16.05
N ARG A 21 -1.17 -35.45 15.50
CA ARG A 21 -1.51 -35.45 14.07
C ARG A 21 -2.22 -34.16 13.63
N ALA A 22 -3.11 -33.62 14.46
CA ALA A 22 -3.85 -32.42 14.11
C ALA A 22 -2.93 -31.20 14.04
N GLY A 23 -2.06 -31.04 15.04
CA GLY A 23 -1.02 -30.01 15.05
C GLY A 23 -0.06 -30.13 13.88
N ALA A 24 0.33 -31.36 13.52
CA ALA A 24 1.19 -31.62 12.37
C ALA A 24 0.53 -31.20 11.06
N ILE A 25 -0.72 -31.62 10.81
CA ILE A 25 -1.47 -31.22 9.60
C ILE A 25 -1.62 -29.70 9.53
N PHE A 26 -1.96 -29.05 10.65
CA PHE A 26 -2.09 -27.59 10.70
C PHE A 26 -0.76 -26.89 10.36
N GLY A 27 0.33 -27.24 11.04
CA GLY A 27 1.65 -26.65 10.81
C GLY A 27 2.14 -26.85 9.37
N GLY A 28 1.97 -28.07 8.85
CA GLY A 28 2.31 -28.40 7.47
C GLY A 28 1.49 -27.61 6.45
N SER A 29 0.18 -27.47 6.68
CA SER A 29 -0.72 -26.71 5.81
C SER A 29 -0.36 -25.23 5.78
N VAL A 30 -0.07 -24.62 6.93
CA VAL A 30 0.39 -23.22 7.01
C VAL A 30 1.71 -23.03 6.27
N ALA A 31 2.65 -23.97 6.42
CA ALA A 31 3.94 -23.90 5.74
C ALA A 31 3.79 -24.00 4.22
N VAL A 32 3.06 -25.01 3.74
CA VAL A 32 2.81 -25.24 2.30
C VAL A 32 2.06 -24.06 1.69
N ALA A 33 0.99 -23.57 2.32
CA ALA A 33 0.25 -22.40 1.83
C ALA A 33 1.14 -21.15 1.76
N SER A 34 1.99 -20.93 2.76
CA SER A 34 2.92 -19.79 2.77
C SER A 34 3.95 -19.87 1.66
N LEU A 35 4.50 -21.07 1.38
CA LEU A 35 5.42 -21.30 0.27
C LEU A 35 4.73 -21.15 -1.09
N ALA A 36 3.51 -21.67 -1.22
CA ALA A 36 2.71 -21.53 -2.45
C ALA A 36 2.41 -20.06 -2.76
N VAL A 37 2.08 -19.24 -1.75
CA VAL A 37 1.90 -17.80 -1.93
C VAL A 37 3.19 -17.11 -2.35
N LEU A 38 4.34 -17.49 -1.78
CA LEU A 38 5.64 -16.96 -2.20
C LEU A 38 5.94 -17.31 -3.66
N ALA A 39 5.79 -18.58 -4.04
CA ALA A 39 5.99 -19.03 -5.41
C ALA A 39 5.04 -18.31 -6.37
N LEU A 40 3.75 -18.24 -6.06
CA LEU A 40 2.78 -17.50 -6.88
C LEU A 40 3.17 -16.03 -7.04
N TYR A 41 3.61 -15.37 -5.97
CA TYR A 41 4.02 -13.97 -6.03
C TYR A 41 5.26 -13.78 -6.90
N PHE A 42 6.34 -14.52 -6.62
CA PHE A 42 7.63 -14.33 -7.28
C PHE A 42 7.67 -14.88 -8.71
N ASP A 43 6.98 -16.00 -8.98
CA ASP A 43 7.05 -16.69 -10.27
C ASP A 43 5.95 -16.24 -11.24
N VAL A 44 4.80 -15.79 -10.72
CA VAL A 44 3.64 -15.41 -11.55
C VAL A 44 3.35 -13.93 -11.45
N ILE A 45 3.07 -13.40 -10.26
CA ILE A 45 2.56 -12.04 -10.11
C ILE A 45 3.63 -11.00 -10.45
N GLN A 46 4.80 -11.07 -9.81
CA GLN A 46 5.85 -10.05 -9.94
C GLN A 46 6.37 -9.91 -11.39
N PRO A 47 6.64 -10.99 -12.14
CA PRO A 47 7.11 -10.88 -13.53
C PRO A 47 6.06 -10.26 -14.46
N HIS A 48 4.77 -10.58 -14.25
CA HIS A 48 3.68 -10.07 -15.09
C HIS A 48 3.23 -8.66 -14.70
N ALA A 49 3.39 -8.28 -13.44
CA ALA A 49 3.09 -6.92 -12.96
C ALA A 49 4.20 -5.90 -13.26
N GLY A 50 5.28 -6.29 -13.96
CA GLY A 50 6.36 -5.38 -14.34
C GLY A 50 7.26 -4.92 -13.18
N GLY A 51 7.14 -5.53 -11.99
CA GLY A 51 7.88 -5.17 -10.78
C GLY A 51 9.32 -5.69 -10.80
N ARG A 52 10.19 -5.09 -11.63
CA ARG A 52 11.62 -5.47 -11.70
C ARG A 52 12.49 -4.86 -10.60
N TYR A 53 12.00 -3.83 -9.91
CA TYR A 53 12.74 -3.18 -8.84
C TYR A 53 12.33 -3.72 -7.48
N PHE A 54 13.31 -4.08 -6.66
CA PHE A 54 13.08 -4.43 -5.28
C PHE A 54 12.55 -3.18 -4.56
N VAL A 55 11.35 -3.28 -3.99
CA VAL A 55 10.61 -2.16 -3.40
C VAL A 55 11.42 -1.41 -2.33
N ALA A 56 12.48 -2.02 -1.79
CA ALA A 56 13.39 -1.35 -0.87
C ALA A 56 14.00 -0.07 -1.44
N ASP A 57 14.35 0.01 -2.73
CA ASP A 57 14.97 1.24 -3.27
C ASP A 57 14.00 2.43 -3.28
N MET A 58 12.72 2.18 -3.59
CA MET A 58 11.66 3.19 -3.52
C MET A 58 11.51 3.71 -2.09
N TYR A 59 11.56 2.80 -1.10
CA TYR A 59 11.50 3.22 0.29
C TYR A 59 12.78 3.93 0.69
N LEU A 60 13.96 3.33 0.56
CA LEU A 60 15.25 3.92 0.96
C LEU A 60 15.49 5.36 0.43
N ALA A 61 14.91 5.75 -0.72
CA ALA A 61 15.05 7.09 -1.29
C ALA A 61 14.17 8.20 -0.67
N HIS A 62 13.18 7.89 0.17
CA HIS A 62 12.18 8.85 0.70
C HIS A 62 12.34 9.18 2.20
N ASP A 63 13.56 9.31 2.70
CA ASP A 63 13.80 9.57 4.13
C ASP A 63 13.43 11.00 4.61
N ALA A 64 13.07 11.92 3.71
CA ALA A 64 12.96 13.36 4.02
C ALA A 64 11.74 13.79 4.85
N ASP A 65 10.64 13.03 4.84
CA ASP A 65 9.37 13.39 5.50
C ASP A 65 8.94 12.38 6.57
N LEU A 66 9.90 11.64 7.14
CA LEU A 66 9.58 10.66 8.16
C LEU A 66 9.21 11.37 9.47
N PRO A 67 8.09 11.01 10.12
CA PRO A 67 7.73 11.54 11.42
C PRO A 67 8.82 11.17 12.45
N HIS A 68 9.15 12.13 13.30
CA HIS A 68 10.18 11.99 14.33
C HIS A 68 9.62 12.31 15.73
N GLY A 69 10.33 11.87 16.77
CA GLY A 69 9.99 12.18 18.16
C GLY A 69 8.56 11.77 18.55
N LEU A 70 7.84 12.68 19.23
CA LEU A 70 6.49 12.42 19.75
C LEU A 70 5.45 12.18 18.65
N ALA A 71 5.60 12.78 17.47
CA ALA A 71 4.67 12.57 16.35
C ALA A 71 4.70 11.11 15.90
N MET A 72 5.89 10.52 15.77
CA MET A 72 6.06 9.10 15.42
C MET A 72 5.44 8.17 16.46
N VAL A 73 5.67 8.44 17.75
CA VAL A 73 5.08 7.63 18.84
C VAL A 73 3.55 7.72 18.81
N THR A 74 3.02 8.92 18.62
CA THR A 74 1.57 9.16 18.58
C THR A 74 0.93 8.44 17.40
N GLN A 75 1.53 8.47 16.22
CA GLN A 75 1.02 7.76 15.04
C GLN A 75 1.01 6.24 15.26
N ARG A 76 2.11 5.66 15.78
CA ARG A 76 2.19 4.23 16.09
C ARG A 76 1.18 3.79 17.15
N LEU A 77 0.98 4.62 18.19
CA LEU A 77 -0.03 4.37 19.21
C LEU A 77 -1.43 4.42 18.61
N THR A 78 -1.72 5.44 17.80
CA THR A 78 -3.01 5.60 17.11
C THR A 78 -3.28 4.40 16.22
N PHE A 79 -2.29 3.95 15.44
CA PHE A 79 -2.39 2.72 14.65
C PHE A 79 -2.72 1.50 15.51
N ALA A 80 -2.02 1.28 16.63
CA ALA A 80 -2.33 0.18 17.52
C ALA A 80 -3.76 0.25 18.10
N LEU A 81 -4.21 1.45 18.45
CA LEU A 81 -5.57 1.69 18.92
C LEU A 81 -6.60 1.41 17.81
N GLU A 82 -6.38 1.90 16.59
CA GLU A 82 -7.25 1.67 15.43
C GLU A 82 -7.42 0.18 15.13
N VAL A 83 -6.38 -0.62 15.40
CA VAL A 83 -6.42 -2.07 15.22
C VAL A 83 -7.22 -2.77 16.33
N PHE A 84 -6.96 -2.44 17.59
CA PHE A 84 -7.48 -3.23 18.72
C PHE A 84 -8.78 -2.70 19.33
N VAL A 85 -9.07 -1.39 19.22
CA VAL A 85 -10.30 -0.78 19.73
C VAL A 85 -11.55 -1.38 19.06
N PRO A 86 -11.63 -1.57 17.73
CA PRO A 86 -12.78 -2.22 17.10
C PRO A 86 -13.00 -3.66 17.57
N LEU A 87 -11.94 -4.31 18.06
CA LEU A 87 -11.98 -5.67 18.61
C LEU A 87 -12.14 -5.69 20.13
N LEU A 88 -12.39 -4.52 20.77
CA LEU A 88 -12.51 -4.35 22.22
C LEU A 88 -11.35 -4.96 23.00
N PHE A 89 -10.15 -5.01 22.40
CA PHE A 89 -8.97 -5.69 22.95
C PHE A 89 -9.18 -7.17 23.32
N LEU A 90 -10.24 -7.83 22.82
CA LEU A 90 -10.49 -9.26 23.01
C LEU A 90 -9.37 -10.19 22.50
N PRO A 91 -8.58 -9.84 21.46
CA PRO A 91 -7.42 -10.65 21.09
C PRO A 91 -6.42 -10.88 22.23
N PHE A 92 -6.29 -9.95 23.18
CA PHE A 92 -5.36 -10.06 24.31
C PHE A 92 -5.74 -11.14 25.32
N TRP A 93 -6.96 -11.66 25.25
CA TRP A 93 -7.43 -12.76 26.10
C TRP A 93 -6.96 -14.13 25.60
N SER A 94 -6.23 -14.14 24.48
CA SER A 94 -5.78 -15.35 23.80
C SER A 94 -4.26 -15.38 23.68
N ARG A 95 -3.65 -16.50 24.12
CA ARG A 95 -2.21 -16.76 23.91
C ARG A 95 -1.81 -16.79 22.43
N TRP A 96 -2.77 -16.95 21.53
CA TRP A 96 -2.52 -17.00 20.08
C TRP A 96 -2.13 -15.63 19.51
N LEU A 97 -2.36 -14.53 20.25
CA LEU A 97 -1.91 -13.19 19.85
C LEU A 97 -0.39 -13.12 19.69
N TRP A 98 0.38 -13.96 20.40
CA TRP A 98 1.83 -14.04 20.26
C TRP A 98 2.30 -14.34 18.83
N LEU A 99 1.46 -15.00 18.00
CA LEU A 99 1.78 -15.23 16.59
C LEU A 99 1.75 -13.96 15.75
N ALA A 100 0.99 -12.93 16.17
CA ALA A 100 0.95 -11.63 15.51
C ALA A 100 2.17 -10.76 15.83
N VAL A 101 2.83 -11.00 16.97
CA VAL A 101 3.86 -10.12 17.52
C VAL A 101 5.02 -9.88 16.57
N PRO A 102 5.61 -10.88 15.88
CA PRO A 102 6.71 -10.61 14.96
C PRO A 102 6.35 -9.61 13.86
N GLY A 103 5.19 -9.80 13.20
CA GLY A 103 4.72 -8.88 12.17
C GLY A 103 4.29 -7.52 12.73
N PHE A 104 3.76 -7.49 13.94
CA PHE A 104 3.40 -6.24 14.61
C PHE A 104 4.64 -5.42 15.01
N VAL A 105 5.69 -6.09 15.51
CA VAL A 105 6.99 -5.47 15.80
C VAL A 105 7.64 -4.95 14.52
N GLU A 106 7.62 -5.72 13.43
CA GLU A 106 8.13 -5.27 12.12
C GLU A 106 7.44 -3.97 11.69
N VAL A 107 6.10 -3.93 11.77
CA VAL A 107 5.30 -2.76 11.42
C VAL A 107 5.55 -1.57 12.34
N LEU A 108 5.57 -1.78 13.66
CA LEU A 108 5.75 -0.70 14.63
C LEU A 108 7.20 -0.23 14.77
N ALA A 109 8.18 -1.06 14.46
CA ALA A 109 9.59 -0.69 14.46
C ALA A 109 10.00 0.01 13.16
N SER A 110 9.26 -0.21 12.08
CA SER A 110 9.51 0.42 10.79
C SER A 110 9.57 1.95 10.92
N ARG A 111 10.54 2.55 10.24
CA ARG A 111 10.67 4.01 10.13
C ARG A 111 9.63 4.61 9.18
N TRP A 112 9.01 3.79 8.32
CA TRP A 112 8.13 4.20 7.24
C TRP A 112 6.67 4.29 7.68
N PRO A 113 6.03 5.48 7.66
CA PRO A 113 4.61 5.63 8.03
C PRO A 113 3.69 4.68 7.29
N VAL A 114 3.95 4.44 6.00
CA VAL A 114 3.15 3.54 5.18
C VAL A 114 2.97 2.15 5.79
N THR A 115 3.91 1.66 6.60
CA THR A 115 3.76 0.33 7.22
C THR A 115 2.82 0.32 8.42
N TYR A 116 2.66 1.46 9.10
CA TYR A 116 1.80 1.64 10.28
C TYR A 116 0.70 2.70 10.05
N THR A 117 0.24 2.84 8.81
CA THR A 117 -0.96 3.60 8.46
C THR A 117 -2.07 2.63 8.06
N MET A 118 -3.28 2.82 8.57
CA MET A 118 -4.41 1.98 8.18
C MET A 118 -4.73 2.13 6.68
N GLY A 119 -5.20 1.05 6.06
CA GLY A 119 -5.50 1.02 4.63
C GLY A 119 -4.34 0.64 3.71
N THR A 120 -3.14 0.40 4.26
CA THR A 120 -2.00 -0.11 3.49
C THR A 120 -1.89 -1.63 3.58
N HIS A 121 -1.21 -2.24 2.61
CA HIS A 121 -1.05 -3.69 2.47
C HIS A 121 -0.23 -4.36 3.58
N TYR A 122 0.46 -3.60 4.43
CA TYR A 122 1.34 -4.13 5.49
C TYR A 122 0.59 -4.80 6.64
N GLY A 123 -0.70 -4.46 6.83
CA GLY A 123 -1.57 -5.14 7.80
C GLY A 123 -1.72 -6.65 7.53
N ALA A 124 -1.60 -7.08 6.28
CA ALA A 124 -1.83 -8.47 5.86
C ALA A 124 -0.90 -9.48 6.54
N VAL A 125 0.27 -9.04 7.02
CA VAL A 125 1.28 -9.93 7.64
C VAL A 125 0.88 -10.36 9.05
N TRP A 126 0.13 -9.55 9.79
CA TRP A 126 -0.19 -9.79 11.20
C TRP A 126 -1.70 -9.85 11.51
N MET A 127 -2.56 -9.19 10.72
CA MET A 127 -4.01 -9.12 10.94
C MET A 127 -4.69 -10.51 11.05
N PRO A 128 -4.37 -11.52 10.21
CA PRO A 128 -4.97 -12.84 10.34
C PRO A 128 -4.74 -13.48 11.71
N TYR A 129 -3.57 -13.26 12.33
CA TYR A 129 -3.27 -13.76 13.67
C TYR A 129 -4.06 -13.04 14.75
N VAL A 130 -4.29 -11.73 14.59
CA VAL A 130 -5.14 -10.96 15.49
C VAL A 130 -6.59 -11.45 15.41
N LEU A 131 -7.09 -11.75 14.21
CA LEU A 131 -8.43 -12.34 14.03
C LEU A 131 -8.54 -13.76 14.61
N ALA A 132 -7.51 -14.59 14.46
CA ALA A 132 -7.47 -15.90 15.10
C ALA A 132 -7.44 -15.76 16.63
N ALA A 133 -6.63 -14.85 17.16
CA ALA A 133 -6.57 -14.54 18.59
C ALA A 133 -7.91 -14.02 19.12
N PHE A 134 -8.58 -13.15 18.37
CA PHE A 134 -9.94 -12.67 18.64
C PHE A 134 -10.93 -13.84 18.77
N ALA A 135 -11.00 -14.71 17.77
CA ALA A 135 -11.92 -15.85 17.77
C ALA A 135 -11.69 -16.78 18.96
N MET A 136 -10.43 -17.08 19.28
CA MET A 136 -10.06 -17.90 20.43
C MET A 136 -10.38 -17.22 21.76
N GLY A 137 -10.16 -15.90 21.87
CA GLY A 137 -10.51 -15.12 23.07
C GLY A 137 -12.03 -15.09 23.30
N VAL A 138 -12.81 -14.85 22.25
CA VAL A 138 -14.27 -14.90 22.29
C VAL A 138 -14.76 -16.32 22.63
N GLY A 139 -14.15 -17.35 22.06
CA GLY A 139 -14.49 -18.75 22.35
C GLY A 139 -14.27 -19.12 23.82
N ALA A 140 -13.18 -18.65 24.42
CA ALA A 140 -12.92 -18.83 25.85
C ALA A 140 -14.00 -18.16 26.72
N ILE A 141 -14.45 -16.95 26.35
CA ILE A 141 -15.56 -16.27 27.04
C ILE A 141 -16.86 -17.04 26.83
N ALA A 142 -17.13 -17.52 25.61
CA ALA A 142 -18.36 -18.24 25.27
C ALA A 142 -18.51 -19.56 26.03
N ALA A 143 -17.41 -20.21 26.39
CA ALA A 143 -17.42 -21.42 27.22
C ALA A 143 -17.95 -21.18 28.64
N GLY A 144 -17.81 -19.96 29.18
CA GLY A 144 -18.39 -19.58 30.47
C GLY A 144 -19.72 -18.83 30.36
N ASP A 145 -19.85 -17.95 29.36
CA ASP A 145 -21.04 -17.12 29.12
C ASP A 145 -21.22 -16.82 27.63
N ALA A 146 -21.99 -17.68 26.97
CA ALA A 146 -22.30 -17.55 25.55
C ALA A 146 -23.15 -16.33 25.21
N ALA A 147 -23.92 -15.77 26.14
CA ALA A 147 -24.73 -14.57 25.89
C ALA A 147 -23.84 -13.33 25.85
N ARG A 148 -22.92 -13.20 26.82
CA ARG A 148 -21.92 -12.13 26.86
C ARG A 148 -21.00 -12.17 25.65
N ALA A 149 -20.48 -13.35 25.27
CA ALA A 149 -19.65 -13.49 24.08
C ALA A 149 -20.36 -13.00 22.81
N ARG A 150 -21.64 -13.37 22.62
CA ARG A 150 -22.46 -12.89 21.49
C ARG A 150 -22.66 -11.39 21.50
N LEU A 151 -22.91 -10.78 22.66
CA LEU A 151 -23.05 -9.33 22.78
C LEU A 151 -21.75 -8.62 22.39
N LEU A 152 -20.61 -9.08 22.90
CA LEU A 152 -19.29 -8.52 22.59
C LEU A 152 -18.98 -8.59 21.09
N VAL A 153 -19.22 -9.73 20.45
CA VAL A 153 -19.04 -9.87 18.99
C VAL A 153 -19.94 -8.90 18.23
N LYS A 154 -21.22 -8.76 18.62
CA LYS A 154 -22.12 -7.79 17.99
C LYS A 154 -21.61 -6.36 18.12
N ILE A 155 -21.08 -5.98 19.28
CA ILE A 155 -20.48 -4.66 19.50
C ILE A 155 -19.25 -4.48 18.61
N CYS A 156 -18.33 -5.45 18.57
CA CYS A 156 -17.16 -5.41 17.70
C CYS A 156 -17.54 -5.25 16.22
N VAL A 157 -18.51 -6.03 15.74
CA VAL A 157 -19.04 -5.91 14.38
C VAL A 157 -19.62 -4.51 14.15
N GLY A 158 -20.43 -4.00 15.09
CA GLY A 158 -20.99 -2.65 15.01
C GLY A 158 -19.92 -1.57 14.92
N ILE A 159 -18.86 -1.64 15.74
CA ILE A 159 -17.73 -0.70 15.68
C ILE A 159 -16.96 -0.85 14.38
N CYS A 160 -16.70 -2.07 13.90
CA CYS A 160 -16.03 -2.30 12.62
C CYS A 160 -16.82 -1.72 11.44
N VAL A 161 -18.15 -1.91 11.43
CA VAL A 161 -19.04 -1.32 10.41
C VAL A 161 -19.02 0.19 10.49
N LEU A 162 -19.12 0.77 11.70
CA LEU A 162 -19.05 2.22 11.88
C LEU A 162 -17.69 2.78 11.41
N ASN A 163 -16.60 2.11 11.78
CA ASN A 163 -15.25 2.49 11.33
C ASN A 163 -15.14 2.41 9.81
N LEU A 164 -15.72 1.38 9.18
CA LEU A 164 -15.74 1.24 7.73
C LEU A 164 -16.54 2.39 7.05
N ILE A 165 -17.65 2.82 7.65
CA ILE A 165 -18.47 3.91 7.12
C ILE A 165 -17.78 5.27 7.29
N VAL A 166 -17.21 5.55 8.46
CA VAL A 166 -16.78 6.90 8.85
C VAL A 166 -15.30 7.15 8.57
N ALA A 167 -14.45 6.14 8.74
CA ALA A 167 -13.01 6.30 8.82
C ALA A 167 -12.24 5.30 7.94
N SER A 168 -12.91 4.60 7.01
CA SER A 168 -12.21 3.77 6.04
C SER A 168 -11.39 4.67 5.11
N PRO A 169 -10.05 4.57 5.10
CA PRO A 169 -9.23 5.23 4.09
C PRO A 169 -9.52 4.67 2.69
N THR A 170 -10.10 3.47 2.64
CA THR A 170 -10.68 2.85 1.45
C THR A 170 -12.19 3.10 1.36
N HIS A 171 -12.67 4.27 1.80
CA HIS A 171 -14.09 4.61 1.72
C HIS A 171 -14.59 4.22 0.34
N TRP A 172 -15.63 3.38 0.27
CA TRP A 172 -16.00 2.74 -1.00
C TRP A 172 -16.30 3.78 -2.08
N ALA A 173 -16.82 4.96 -1.70
CA ALA A 173 -17.04 6.04 -2.67
C ALA A 173 -15.74 6.66 -3.23
N HIS A 174 -14.58 6.48 -2.61
CA HIS A 174 -13.32 7.01 -3.15
C HIS A 174 -12.75 6.10 -4.25
N TYR A 175 -12.64 4.79 -3.99
CA TYR A 175 -12.05 3.83 -4.94
C TYR A 175 -13.07 3.08 -5.82
N TYR A 176 -14.34 2.97 -5.40
CA TYR A 176 -15.43 2.31 -6.13
C TYR A 176 -16.52 3.29 -6.58
N ARG A 177 -16.15 4.55 -6.84
CA ARG A 177 -17.06 5.51 -7.48
C ARG A 177 -17.36 5.10 -8.92
N LEU A 178 -18.53 5.54 -9.39
CA LEU A 178 -18.83 5.51 -10.82
C LEU A 178 -17.84 6.38 -11.59
N ARG A 179 -17.56 5.96 -12.82
CA ARG A 179 -16.73 6.72 -13.76
C ARG A 179 -17.35 8.10 -13.99
N THR A 180 -16.54 9.14 -13.83
CA THR A 180 -16.88 10.55 -14.01
C THR A 180 -16.42 11.06 -15.38
N ALA A 181 -16.81 12.30 -15.73
CA ALA A 181 -16.33 12.95 -16.96
C ALA A 181 -14.81 13.13 -16.98
N ARG A 182 -14.22 13.47 -15.83
CA ARG A 182 -12.76 13.60 -15.65
C ARG A 182 -12.04 12.27 -15.88
N ASP A 183 -12.57 11.17 -15.35
CA ASP A 183 -12.03 9.83 -15.61
C ASP A 183 -12.05 9.49 -17.10
N ALA A 184 -13.12 9.88 -17.80
CA ALA A 184 -13.20 9.70 -19.24
C ALA A 184 -12.20 10.58 -20.02
N ALA A 185 -11.89 11.79 -19.53
CA ALA A 185 -10.84 12.65 -20.08
C ALA A 185 -9.44 12.06 -19.83
N LEU A 186 -9.18 11.57 -18.62
CA LEU A 186 -7.97 10.80 -18.28
C LEU A 186 -7.77 9.64 -19.25
N ASP A 187 -8.80 8.80 -19.45
CA ASP A 187 -8.73 7.66 -20.37
C ASP A 187 -8.42 8.09 -21.81
N ARG A 188 -9.01 9.20 -22.29
CA ARG A 188 -8.76 9.74 -23.64
C ARG A 188 -7.34 10.28 -23.78
N ILE A 189 -6.81 10.92 -22.74
CA ILE A 189 -5.42 11.40 -22.72
C ILE A 189 -4.45 10.23 -22.67
N ILE A 190 -4.70 9.23 -21.82
CA ILE A 190 -3.88 8.02 -21.69
C ILE A 190 -3.88 7.22 -23.00
N ALA A 191 -5.02 7.13 -23.70
CA ALA A 191 -5.12 6.44 -24.98
C ALA A 191 -4.25 7.05 -26.10
N GLN A 192 -3.73 8.27 -25.91
CA GLN A 192 -2.80 8.91 -26.85
C GLN A 192 -1.34 8.52 -26.61
N VAL A 193 -1.03 7.83 -25.51
CA VAL A 193 0.30 7.25 -25.27
C VAL A 193 0.52 6.13 -26.30
N PRO A 194 1.61 6.17 -27.09
CA PRO A 194 1.92 5.09 -28.02
C PRO A 194 2.07 3.76 -27.30
N ALA A 195 1.55 2.69 -27.92
CA ALA A 195 1.76 1.35 -27.43
C ALA A 195 3.27 1.05 -27.30
N ASN A 196 3.67 0.52 -26.14
CA ASN A 196 5.06 0.21 -25.74
C ASN A 196 5.93 1.39 -25.27
N SER A 197 5.42 2.62 -25.22
CA SER A 197 6.17 3.72 -24.60
C SER A 197 6.08 3.64 -23.07
N VAL A 198 7.16 4.02 -22.39
CA VAL A 198 7.13 4.18 -20.93
C VAL A 198 6.35 5.45 -20.58
N ALA A 199 5.21 5.29 -19.93
CA ALA A 199 4.40 6.40 -19.45
C ALA A 199 4.32 6.37 -17.93
N ALA A 200 4.31 7.54 -17.31
CA ALA A 200 4.22 7.64 -15.86
C ALA A 200 3.18 8.65 -15.41
N SER A 201 2.67 8.44 -14.21
CA SER A 201 1.70 9.31 -13.55
C SER A 201 1.72 9.07 -12.05
N PHE A 202 0.94 9.82 -11.27
CA PHE A 202 0.74 9.59 -9.84
C PHE A 202 -0.72 9.27 -9.52
N ASP A 203 -0.90 8.53 -8.42
CA ASP A 203 -2.17 8.22 -7.76
C ASP A 203 -3.32 7.87 -8.73
N GLU A 204 -4.42 8.64 -8.72
CA GLU A 204 -5.63 8.37 -9.52
C GLU A 204 -5.28 8.11 -10.99
N ALA A 205 -4.53 9.01 -11.63
CA ALA A 205 -4.18 8.87 -13.04
C ALA A 205 -3.28 7.66 -13.32
N TYR A 206 -2.45 7.22 -12.35
CA TYR A 206 -1.70 5.96 -12.47
C TYR A 206 -2.64 4.73 -12.43
N THR A 207 -3.72 4.76 -11.65
CA THR A 207 -4.67 3.64 -11.58
C THR A 207 -5.34 3.34 -12.92
N HIS A 208 -5.56 4.36 -13.76
CA HIS A 208 -6.06 4.22 -15.13
C HIS A 208 -5.07 3.52 -16.07
N MET A 209 -3.79 3.49 -15.70
CA MET A 209 -2.71 2.88 -16.48
C MET A 209 -2.27 1.54 -15.90
N ALA A 210 -2.90 1.05 -14.82
CA ALA A 210 -2.39 -0.06 -14.02
C ALA A 210 -2.26 -1.42 -14.76
N LEU A 211 -2.94 -1.57 -15.91
CA LEU A 211 -2.83 -2.76 -16.76
C LEU A 211 -1.74 -2.66 -17.84
N ASP A 212 -1.15 -1.48 -18.05
CA ASP A 212 -0.04 -1.30 -18.99
C ASP A 212 1.29 -1.70 -18.31
N PRO A 213 2.02 -2.72 -18.82
CA PRO A 213 3.30 -3.13 -18.26
C PRO A 213 4.40 -2.04 -18.32
N ASN A 214 4.19 -0.99 -19.12
CA ASN A 214 5.09 0.15 -19.24
C ASN A 214 4.68 1.35 -18.39
N ALA A 215 3.55 1.28 -17.67
CA ALA A 215 3.15 2.29 -16.72
C ALA A 215 4.11 2.34 -15.52
N ARG A 216 4.43 3.55 -15.06
CA ARG A 216 5.30 3.78 -13.90
C ARG A 216 4.64 4.74 -12.92
N ILE A 217 4.82 4.49 -11.64
CA ILE A 217 4.44 5.46 -10.61
C ILE A 217 5.50 6.54 -10.60
N GLY A 218 5.06 7.74 -10.89
CA GLY A 218 5.82 8.96 -10.80
C GLY A 218 7.06 9.08 -11.67
N MET A 219 7.97 9.94 -11.24
CA MET A 219 9.17 10.30 -12.00
C MET A 219 10.43 9.61 -11.47
N TYR A 220 10.29 8.42 -10.86
CA TYR A 220 11.45 7.65 -10.35
C TYR A 220 12.31 7.08 -11.47
N VAL A 221 11.72 6.90 -12.65
CA VAL A 221 12.43 6.75 -13.92
C VAL A 221 12.09 7.95 -14.79
N THR A 222 12.90 8.26 -15.79
CA THR A 222 12.56 9.28 -16.78
C THR A 222 11.64 8.67 -17.84
N PRO A 223 10.31 8.89 -17.79
CA PRO A 223 9.42 8.26 -18.75
C PRO A 223 9.51 8.95 -20.12
N GLU A 224 9.01 8.30 -21.16
CA GLU A 224 8.80 8.96 -22.46
C GLU A 224 7.59 9.89 -22.42
N TYR A 225 6.59 9.53 -21.62
CA TYR A 225 5.35 10.28 -21.45
C TYR A 225 5.02 10.46 -19.98
N PHE A 226 4.51 11.63 -19.60
CA PHE A 226 4.06 11.90 -18.25
C PHE A 226 2.64 12.44 -18.28
N VAL A 227 1.71 11.77 -17.59
CA VAL A 227 0.33 12.24 -17.45
C VAL A 227 0.23 13.08 -16.19
N TYR A 228 -0.11 14.34 -16.36
CA TYR A 228 -0.35 15.29 -15.29
C TYR A 228 -1.85 15.53 -15.13
N ASP A 229 -2.33 15.52 -13.89
CA ASP A 229 -3.71 15.83 -13.55
C ASP A 229 -3.75 16.99 -12.54
N GLU A 230 -4.25 18.16 -12.97
CA GLU A 230 -4.31 19.38 -12.16
C GLU A 230 -5.23 19.21 -10.94
N ALA A 231 -6.28 18.39 -11.08
CA ALA A 231 -7.27 18.22 -10.02
C ALA A 231 -6.79 17.31 -8.89
N TYR A 232 -5.64 16.64 -9.06
CA TYR A 232 -5.04 15.85 -7.99
C TYR A 232 -4.41 16.75 -6.91
N ARG A 233 -4.89 16.64 -5.66
CA ARG A 233 -4.53 17.53 -4.54
C ARG A 233 -3.67 16.89 -3.45
N GLY A 234 -2.99 15.77 -3.74
CA GLY A 234 -2.08 15.14 -2.79
C GLY A 234 -1.00 16.11 -2.30
N ALA A 235 -0.74 16.17 -0.99
CA ALA A 235 0.24 17.10 -0.42
C ALA A 235 1.64 16.88 -1.00
N THR A 236 2.12 15.63 -1.03
CA THR A 236 3.39 15.24 -1.67
C THR A 236 3.42 15.57 -3.16
N TRP A 237 2.29 15.40 -3.85
CA TRP A 237 2.21 15.75 -5.27
C TRP A 237 2.41 17.24 -5.52
N GLN A 238 1.73 18.09 -4.75
CA GLN A 238 1.82 19.54 -4.87
C GLN A 238 3.17 20.08 -4.38
N ALA A 239 3.73 19.49 -3.32
CA ALA A 239 5.00 19.94 -2.73
C ALA A 239 6.24 19.45 -3.49
N ASP A 240 6.22 18.21 -4.01
CA ASP A 240 7.42 17.60 -4.60
C ASP A 240 7.33 17.38 -6.11
N ILE A 241 6.19 16.88 -6.59
CA ILE A 241 6.12 16.38 -7.97
C ILE A 241 5.78 17.49 -8.95
N VAL A 242 4.76 18.30 -8.66
CA VAL A 242 4.35 19.44 -9.50
C VAL A 242 5.54 20.38 -9.74
N PRO A 243 6.34 20.79 -8.73
CA PRO A 243 7.50 21.66 -8.97
C PRO A 243 8.58 20.98 -9.81
N ARG A 244 8.82 19.67 -9.64
CA ARG A 244 9.78 18.92 -10.45
C ARG A 244 9.35 18.84 -11.90
N LEU A 245 8.08 18.51 -12.16
CA LEU A 245 7.49 18.50 -13.49
C LEU A 245 7.52 19.91 -14.12
N ALA A 246 7.25 20.97 -13.35
CA ALA A 246 7.34 22.33 -13.84
C ALA A 246 8.78 22.69 -14.27
N ALA A 247 9.78 22.35 -13.44
CA ALA A 247 11.18 22.65 -13.73
C ALA A 247 11.67 22.00 -15.03
N VAL A 248 11.35 20.73 -15.24
CA VAL A 248 11.74 19.96 -16.43
C VAL A 248 10.97 20.34 -17.69
N VAL A 249 9.70 20.73 -17.57
CA VAL A 249 8.96 21.34 -18.68
C VAL A 249 9.59 22.68 -19.07
N CYS A 250 9.95 23.49 -18.08
CA CYS A 250 10.66 24.76 -18.29
C CYS A 250 11.97 24.62 -19.04
N THR A 251 12.74 23.56 -18.77
CA THR A 251 13.99 23.27 -19.49
C THR A 251 13.76 22.77 -20.93
N GLY A 252 12.51 22.55 -21.34
CA GLY A 252 12.16 22.00 -22.65
C GLY A 252 12.39 20.49 -22.75
N TYR A 253 12.66 19.80 -21.65
CA TYR A 253 12.83 18.34 -21.67
C TYR A 253 11.51 17.61 -21.87
N PHE A 254 10.42 18.21 -21.41
CA PHE A 254 9.08 17.73 -21.66
C PHE A 254 8.26 18.85 -22.28
N VAL A 255 7.49 18.50 -23.30
CA VAL A 255 6.59 19.41 -24.00
C VAL A 255 5.16 18.89 -23.89
N PRO A 256 4.15 19.77 -23.73
CA PRO A 256 2.77 19.33 -23.76
C PRO A 256 2.45 18.74 -25.15
N ALA A 257 1.87 17.53 -25.16
CA ALA A 257 1.48 16.81 -26.36
C ALA A 257 -0.04 16.84 -26.57
N ALA A 258 -0.80 16.76 -25.49
CA ALA A 258 -2.26 16.85 -25.48
C ALA A 258 -2.75 17.37 -24.12
N SER A 259 -3.90 18.03 -24.10
CA SER A 259 -4.53 18.50 -22.86
C SER A 259 -6.05 18.46 -23.00
N GLU A 260 -6.73 17.97 -21.98
CA GLU A 260 -8.19 17.89 -21.90
C GLU A 260 -8.64 17.91 -20.44
N ASP A 261 -9.57 18.80 -20.08
CA ASP A 261 -10.22 18.87 -18.76
C ASP A 261 -9.24 18.85 -17.56
N GLY A 262 -8.17 19.64 -17.63
CA GLY A 262 -7.15 19.72 -16.57
C GLY A 262 -6.17 18.53 -16.53
N VAL A 263 -6.29 17.59 -17.47
CA VAL A 263 -5.34 16.50 -17.68
C VAL A 263 -4.42 16.86 -18.84
N THR A 264 -3.11 16.81 -18.63
CA THR A 264 -2.12 17.12 -19.68
C THR A 264 -1.15 15.96 -19.86
N LEU A 265 -1.02 15.50 -21.10
CA LEU A 265 0.03 14.58 -21.51
C LEU A 265 1.27 15.38 -21.88
N TYR A 266 2.35 15.17 -21.14
CA TYR A 266 3.66 15.66 -21.52
C TYR A 266 4.45 14.57 -22.23
N LYS A 267 5.16 14.94 -23.29
CA LYS A 267 6.05 14.07 -24.04
C LYS A 267 7.49 14.52 -23.84
N ARG A 268 8.38 13.57 -23.58
CA ARG A 268 9.81 13.81 -23.50
C ARG A 268 10.39 14.16 -24.88
N VAL A 269 11.24 15.18 -24.93
CA VAL A 269 12.00 15.54 -26.12
C VAL A 269 13.12 14.52 -26.34
N LYS A 270 13.28 14.08 -27.60
CA LYS A 270 14.29 13.08 -27.96
C LYS A 270 15.70 13.63 -27.71
N GLY A 271 16.57 12.81 -27.10
CA GLY A 271 17.97 13.16 -26.83
C GLY A 271 18.24 13.73 -25.44
N VAL A 272 17.21 13.89 -24.59
CA VAL A 272 17.39 14.20 -23.17
C VAL A 272 17.92 12.97 -22.43
N PRO A 273 19.04 13.06 -21.69
CA PRO A 273 19.58 11.92 -20.94
C PRO A 273 18.61 11.41 -19.87
N ASP A 274 18.62 10.10 -19.63
CA ASP A 274 17.73 9.46 -18.64
C ASP A 274 18.02 9.90 -17.19
N GLU A 275 19.22 10.41 -16.90
CA GLU A 275 19.66 10.76 -15.53
C GLU A 275 19.21 12.16 -15.07
N VAL A 276 18.72 13.00 -15.99
CA VAL A 276 18.48 14.42 -15.69
C VAL A 276 17.39 14.64 -14.64
N TYR A 277 16.49 13.68 -14.48
CA TYR A 277 15.36 13.77 -13.54
C TYR A 277 15.70 13.42 -12.10
N VAL A 278 16.65 12.51 -11.87
CA VAL A 278 17.01 12.04 -10.51
C VAL A 278 17.59 13.20 -9.68
N HIS A 279 18.14 14.21 -10.34
CA HIS A 279 18.81 15.36 -9.71
C HIS A 279 18.04 16.69 -9.81
N ALA A 280 16.77 16.67 -10.22
CA ALA A 280 15.95 17.86 -10.43
C ALA A 280 15.75 18.78 -9.20
N ARG A 281 16.19 18.37 -8.00
CA ARG A 281 16.19 19.23 -6.79
C ARG A 281 17.06 20.50 -6.92
N ARG A 282 17.84 20.65 -8.00
CA ARG A 282 18.75 21.78 -8.21
C ARG A 282 18.26 22.83 -9.23
N PHE A 283 17.04 22.72 -9.76
CA PHE A 283 16.56 23.71 -10.72
C PHE A 283 16.20 25.05 -10.04
N PRO A 284 16.53 26.19 -10.67
CA PRO A 284 16.25 27.51 -10.11
C PRO A 284 14.75 27.74 -9.95
N ALA A 285 14.34 28.35 -8.84
CA ALA A 285 12.96 28.60 -8.42
C ALA A 285 12.16 29.58 -9.32
N GLN A 286 12.64 29.89 -10.53
CA GLN A 286 12.10 30.97 -11.37
C GLN A 286 11.07 30.50 -12.40
N CYS A 287 10.73 29.22 -12.42
CA CYS A 287 9.67 28.70 -13.28
C CYS A 287 8.31 28.81 -12.57
N ALA A 288 7.45 29.70 -13.05
CA ALA A 288 6.08 29.76 -12.59
C ALA A 288 5.40 28.41 -12.87
N PRO A 289 4.74 27.78 -11.88
CA PRO A 289 4.00 26.55 -12.11
C PRO A 289 2.87 26.85 -13.09
N PHE A 290 2.84 26.10 -14.20
CA PHE A 290 1.82 26.08 -15.26
C PHE A 290 0.83 27.25 -15.24
N SER A 291 1.14 28.33 -15.96
CA SER A 291 0.16 29.40 -16.19
C SER A 291 -1.02 28.85 -16.97
N ARG A 292 -2.22 28.93 -16.37
CA ARG A 292 -3.50 28.60 -17.00
C ARG A 292 -3.74 29.35 -18.30
#